data_AF-A0A940UET7-F1
#
_entry.id   AF-A0A940UET7-F1
#
_cell.length_a   1.000
_cell.length_b   1.000
_cell.length_c   1.000
_cell.angle_alpha   90.00
_cell.angle_beta   90.00
_cell.angle_gamma   90.00
#
_symmetry.space_group_name_H-M   'P 1'
#
loop_
_entity.id
_entity.type
_entity.pdbx_description
1 polymer ?
#
loop_
_entity_poly.entity_id
_entity_poly.type
_entity_poly.pdbx_seq_one_letter_code
_entity_poly.pdbx_strand_id
1 'polypeptide(L)'
;MEFFGLFTINPESFNVWSLRISMTLTTTIFILGCSLAIRAFLHARGADPDHLDSIKDKEASPKDSLSESVAKILWSTRQNEATAGYVAPKEFLRDATRQVAENSFEGRYVITIYKCANILPPIGLWGTVAGMIVIFLYTGDPGNALNKGAIGTKLWSTFLALLYYVSLEAICLFLGMRARKCINLGLQVKV
;
A
#
# COMPACT_ATOMS: atom_id res chain seq x y z
N MET A 1 -28.79 36.05 -2.45
CA MET A 1 -27.78 35.01 -2.81
C MET A 1 -26.43 35.71 -2.99
N GLU A 2 -25.79 36.14 -1.89
CA GLU A 2 -24.56 36.97 -1.93
C GLU A 2 -23.39 36.32 -1.19
N PHE A 3 -23.40 35.00 -0.98
CA PHE A 3 -22.33 34.31 -0.24
C PHE A 3 -21.07 34.05 -1.10
N PHE A 4 -21.12 34.29 -2.41
CA PHE A 4 -19.99 34.08 -3.33
C PHE A 4 -19.24 35.38 -3.70
N GLY A 5 -19.66 36.55 -3.20
CA GLY A 5 -19.04 37.84 -3.53
C GLY A 5 -17.73 38.16 -2.79
N LEU A 6 -17.30 37.30 -1.85
CA LEU A 6 -16.19 37.60 -0.91
C LEU A 6 -14.83 36.99 -1.31
N PHE A 7 -14.77 36.21 -2.39
CA PHE A 7 -13.52 35.69 -2.90
C PHE A 7 -13.38 36.03 -4.39
N THR A 8 -12.79 37.18 -4.70
CA THR A 8 -12.17 37.42 -6.00
C THR A 8 -10.91 36.54 -6.10
N ILE A 9 -11.13 35.24 -6.30
CA ILE A 9 -10.05 34.30 -6.51
C ILE A 9 -9.40 34.64 -7.84
N ASN A 10 -8.17 35.12 -7.81
CA ASN A 10 -7.38 35.24 -9.02
C ASN A 10 -7.26 33.83 -9.64
N PRO A 11 -7.79 33.61 -10.86
CA PRO A 11 -7.82 32.31 -11.50
C PRO A 11 -6.42 31.72 -11.67
N GLU A 12 -5.40 32.53 -11.93
CA GLU A 12 -4.01 32.07 -12.00
C GLU A 12 -3.53 31.54 -10.63
N SER A 13 -3.81 32.26 -9.55
CA SER A 13 -3.45 31.86 -8.20
C SER A 13 -4.12 30.55 -7.79
N PHE A 14 -5.40 30.37 -8.10
CA PHE A 14 -6.12 29.12 -7.82
C PHE A 14 -5.66 27.97 -8.71
N ASN A 15 -5.28 28.25 -9.96
CA ASN A 15 -4.73 27.26 -10.86
C ASN A 15 -3.42 26.67 -10.31
N VAL A 16 -2.51 27.54 -9.88
CA VAL A 16 -1.23 27.14 -9.26
C VAL A 16 -1.45 26.45 -7.93
N TRP A 17 -2.34 26.98 -7.09
CA TRP A 17 -2.66 26.41 -5.79
C TRP A 17 -3.26 25.00 -5.88
N SER A 18 -4.26 24.79 -6.74
CA SER A 18 -4.90 23.49 -6.95
C SER A 18 -3.92 22.44 -7.48
N LEU A 19 -3.02 22.83 -8.39
CA LEU A 19 -1.96 21.97 -8.89
C LEU A 19 -1.00 21.57 -7.76
N ARG A 20 -0.54 22.55 -6.96
CA ARG A 20 0.38 22.30 -5.84
C ARG A 20 -0.23 21.37 -4.82
N ILE A 21 -1.50 21.55 -4.46
CA ILE A 21 -2.20 20.68 -3.52
C ILE A 21 -2.31 19.26 -4.07
N SER A 22 -2.79 19.11 -5.32
CA SER A 22 -2.94 17.78 -5.93
C SER A 22 -1.58 17.05 -6.00
N MET A 23 -0.52 17.73 -6.45
CA MET A 23 0.83 17.15 -6.53
C MET A 23 1.40 16.83 -5.15
N THR A 24 1.27 17.72 -4.18
CA THR A 24 1.78 17.50 -2.82
C THR A 24 1.05 16.34 -2.16
N LEU A 25 -0.27 16.28 -2.29
CA LEU A 25 -1.10 15.24 -1.70
C LEU A 25 -0.80 13.86 -2.33
N THR A 26 -0.77 13.77 -3.66
CA THR A 26 -0.42 12.54 -4.37
C THR A 26 0.98 12.06 -4.02
N THR A 27 1.97 12.96 -4.02
CA THR A 27 3.36 12.64 -3.64
C THR A 27 3.46 12.18 -2.19
N THR A 28 2.74 12.84 -1.27
CA THR A 28 2.75 12.45 0.15
C THR A 28 2.17 11.06 0.34
N ILE A 29 1.02 10.76 -0.27
CA ILE A 29 0.38 9.44 -0.20
C ILE A 29 1.29 8.37 -0.82
N PHE A 30 1.95 8.69 -1.94
CA PHE A 30 2.91 7.79 -2.56
C PHE A 30 4.10 7.49 -1.64
N ILE A 31 4.71 8.50 -1.01
CA ILE A 31 5.82 8.31 -0.07
C ILE A 31 5.37 7.48 1.14
N LEU A 32 4.17 7.71 1.67
CA LEU A 32 3.61 6.90 2.75
C LEU A 32 3.43 5.45 2.32
N GLY A 33 2.88 5.20 1.13
CA GLY A 33 2.76 3.87 0.54
C GLY A 33 4.12 3.16 0.40
N CYS A 34 5.14 3.88 -0.10
CA CYS A 34 6.51 3.36 -0.22
C CYS A 34 7.14 3.04 1.15
N SER A 35 6.95 3.90 2.15
CA SER A 35 7.41 3.66 3.52
C SER A 35 6.78 2.41 4.13
N LEU A 36 5.46 2.22 3.94
CA LEU A 36 4.76 1.01 4.35
C LEU A 36 5.25 -0.23 3.60
N ALA A 37 5.51 -0.11 2.30
CA ALA A 37 6.06 -1.19 1.50
C ALA A 37 7.47 -1.61 1.97
N ILE A 38 8.33 -0.66 2.33
CA ILE A 38 9.66 -0.96 2.89
C ILE A 38 9.50 -1.72 4.22
N ARG A 39 8.60 -1.28 5.11
CA ARG A 39 8.32 -1.99 6.37
C ARG A 39 7.81 -3.41 6.13
N ALA A 40 6.89 -3.57 5.16
CA ALA A 40 6.37 -4.87 4.76
C ALA A 40 7.48 -5.78 4.21
N PHE A 41 8.38 -5.24 3.39
CA PHE A 41 9.52 -5.95 2.83
C PHE A 41 10.49 -6.42 3.91
N LEU A 42 10.81 -5.54 4.88
CA LEU A 42 11.67 -5.87 6.01
C LEU A 42 11.04 -6.94 6.92
N HIS A 43 9.71 -6.91 7.10
CA HIS A 43 9.00 -7.92 7.87
C HIS A 43 8.88 -9.26 7.12
N ALA A 44 8.73 -9.23 5.80
CA ALA A 44 8.81 -10.38 4.90
C ALA A 44 10.26 -10.82 4.63
N ARG A 45 11.11 -10.78 5.66
CA ARG A 45 12.45 -11.36 5.61
C ARG A 45 12.33 -12.86 5.83
N GLY A 46 12.99 -13.65 4.99
CA GLY A 46 13.11 -15.09 5.22
C GLY A 46 14.23 -15.37 6.21
N ALA A 47 14.00 -16.33 7.09
CA ALA A 47 15.00 -16.91 7.97
C ALA A 47 15.41 -18.31 7.46
N ASP A 48 16.62 -18.72 7.83
CA ASP A 48 17.17 -20.04 7.54
C ASP A 48 16.37 -21.13 8.29
N PRO A 49 15.99 -22.25 7.66
CA PRO A 49 15.36 -23.39 8.33
C PRO A 49 16.04 -23.81 9.64
N ASP A 50 17.37 -23.83 9.70
CA ASP A 50 18.11 -24.21 10.90
C ASP A 50 17.91 -23.18 12.04
N HIS A 51 17.83 -21.89 11.68
CA HIS A 51 17.51 -20.84 12.63
C HIS A 51 16.07 -20.97 13.12
N LEU A 52 15.12 -21.22 12.21
CA LEU A 52 13.70 -21.37 12.53
C LEU A 52 13.46 -22.54 13.48
N ASP A 53 14.13 -23.68 13.26
CA ASP A 53 14.08 -24.84 14.17
C ASP A 53 14.57 -24.48 15.58
N SER A 54 15.56 -23.59 15.72
CA SER A 54 16.11 -23.18 17.03
C SER A 54 15.23 -22.21 17.83
N ILE A 55 14.26 -21.54 17.18
CA ILE A 55 13.44 -20.50 17.80
C ILE A 55 11.96 -20.85 17.90
N LYS A 56 11.51 -21.94 17.26
CA LYS A 56 10.09 -22.31 17.17
C LYS A 56 9.42 -22.50 18.54
N ASP A 57 10.21 -22.89 19.55
CA ASP A 57 9.78 -23.15 20.92
C ASP A 57 9.67 -21.86 21.77
N LYS A 58 10.11 -20.71 21.24
CA LYS A 58 10.08 -19.43 21.93
C LYS A 58 8.74 -18.74 21.72
N GLU A 59 8.35 -17.90 22.68
CA GLU A 59 7.15 -17.07 22.55
C GLU A 59 7.21 -16.16 21.31
N ALA A 60 6.05 -15.96 20.69
CA ALA A 60 5.90 -15.06 19.55
C ALA A 60 6.15 -13.62 19.99
N SER A 61 7.06 -12.93 19.30
CA SER A 61 7.39 -11.54 19.55
C SER A 61 6.84 -10.65 18.44
N PRO A 62 6.38 -9.43 18.74
CA PRO A 62 5.96 -8.47 17.72
C PRO A 62 7.05 -8.08 16.71
N LYS A 63 8.32 -8.37 17.01
CA LYS A 63 9.48 -8.10 16.16
C LYS A 63 9.88 -9.27 15.28
N ASP A 64 9.23 -10.42 15.44
CA ASP A 64 9.54 -11.61 14.65
C ASP A 64 9.32 -11.34 13.16
N SER A 65 10.17 -11.93 12.32
CA SER A 65 9.91 -11.92 10.88
C SER A 65 8.69 -12.79 10.54
N LEU A 66 8.16 -12.63 9.33
CA LEU A 66 7.01 -13.40 8.87
C LEU A 66 7.27 -14.92 8.95
N SER A 67 8.45 -15.38 8.55
CA SER A 67 8.82 -16.80 8.63
C SER A 67 8.94 -17.32 10.07
N GLU A 68 9.42 -16.50 10.99
CA GLU A 68 9.56 -16.85 12.41
C GLU A 68 8.19 -16.95 13.08
N SER A 69 7.30 -16.00 12.77
CA SER A 69 5.91 -16.00 13.25
C SER A 69 5.19 -17.27 12.78
N VAL A 70 5.35 -17.65 11.51
CA VAL A 70 4.77 -18.88 10.93
C VAL A 70 5.29 -20.12 11.65
N ALA A 71 6.60 -20.22 11.87
CA ALA A 71 7.22 -21.35 12.57
C ALA A 71 6.67 -21.53 13.99
N LYS A 72 6.57 -20.43 14.75
CA LYS A 72 6.06 -20.43 16.13
C LYS A 72 4.56 -20.74 16.20
N ILE A 73 3.75 -20.22 15.27
CA ILE A 73 2.32 -20.54 15.17
C ILE A 73 2.14 -22.04 14.88
N LEU A 74 2.89 -22.59 13.92
CA LEU A 74 2.80 -24.00 13.56
C LEU A 74 3.19 -24.91 14.73
N TRP A 75 4.28 -24.58 15.43
CA TRP A 75 4.75 -25.33 16.59
C TRP A 75 3.77 -25.29 17.76
N SER A 76 3.35 -24.09 18.18
CA SER A 76 2.41 -23.91 19.29
C SER A 76 1.05 -24.58 19.03
N THR A 77 0.54 -24.50 17.81
CA THR A 77 -0.72 -25.18 17.44
C THR A 77 -0.60 -26.69 17.59
N ARG A 78 0.50 -27.29 17.11
CA ARG A 78 0.74 -28.74 17.24
C ARG A 78 0.92 -29.18 18.69
N GLN A 79 1.58 -28.38 19.52
CA GLN A 79 1.77 -28.68 20.94
C GLN A 79 0.45 -28.61 21.73
N ASN A 80 -0.38 -27.62 21.44
CA ASN A 80 -1.71 -27.48 22.04
C ASN A 80 -2.63 -28.65 21.66
N GLU A 81 -2.59 -29.09 20.40
CA GLU A 81 -3.34 -30.27 19.94
C GLU A 81 -2.88 -31.58 20.58
N ALA A 82 -1.56 -31.78 20.70
CA ALA A 82 -0.99 -32.94 21.39
C ALA A 82 -1.45 -32.99 22.87
N THR A 83 -1.60 -31.82 23.51
CA THR A 83 -2.09 -31.70 24.89
C THR A 83 -3.61 -31.93 24.98
N ALA A 84 -4.37 -31.56 23.95
CA ALA A 84 -5.82 -31.70 23.89
C ALA A 84 -6.30 -33.10 23.45
N GLY A 85 -5.39 -34.02 23.09
CA GLY A 85 -5.71 -35.40 22.72
C GLY A 85 -6.31 -35.57 21.31
N TYR A 86 -6.46 -34.48 20.54
CA TYR A 86 -6.89 -34.50 19.14
C TYR A 86 -5.74 -34.04 18.26
N VAL A 87 -5.14 -34.99 17.53
CA VAL A 87 -4.05 -34.68 16.58
C VAL A 87 -4.67 -34.38 15.22
N ALA A 88 -4.71 -33.10 14.82
CA ALA A 88 -5.15 -32.78 13.47
C ALA A 88 -4.12 -33.28 12.44
N PRO A 89 -4.56 -33.60 11.20
CA PRO A 89 -3.65 -33.96 10.13
C PRO A 89 -2.60 -32.86 9.90
N LYS A 90 -1.33 -33.25 9.75
CA LYS A 90 -0.22 -32.29 9.53
C LYS A 90 -0.48 -31.35 8.36
N GLU A 91 -1.08 -31.85 7.28
CA GLU A 91 -1.40 -31.03 6.10
C GLU A 91 -2.46 -29.97 6.40
N PHE A 92 -3.44 -30.29 7.26
CA PHE A 92 -4.46 -29.33 7.68
C PHE A 92 -3.84 -28.20 8.51
N LEU A 93 -2.97 -28.55 9.47
CA LEU A 93 -2.26 -27.55 10.28
C LEU A 93 -1.39 -26.62 9.43
N ARG A 94 -0.72 -27.17 8.41
CA ARG A 94 0.11 -26.38 7.50
C ARG A 94 -0.72 -25.43 6.64
N ASP A 95 -1.84 -25.89 6.10
CA ASP A 95 -2.73 -25.05 5.30
C ASP A 95 -3.41 -23.96 6.14
N ALA A 96 -3.90 -24.31 7.33
CA ALA A 96 -4.47 -23.34 8.26
C ALA A 96 -3.44 -22.27 8.68
N THR A 97 -2.22 -22.69 9.04
CA THR A 97 -1.14 -21.76 9.39
C THR A 97 -0.76 -20.87 8.22
N ARG A 98 -0.75 -21.42 7.00
CA ARG A 98 -0.51 -20.64 5.78
C ARG A 98 -1.58 -19.58 5.57
N GLN A 99 -2.87 -19.94 5.61
CA GLN A 99 -3.97 -18.98 5.45
C GLN A 99 -3.94 -17.90 6.52
N VAL A 100 -3.72 -18.26 7.79
CA VAL A 100 -3.62 -17.29 8.89
C VAL A 100 -2.46 -16.33 8.66
N ALA A 101 -1.30 -16.82 8.22
CA ALA A 101 -0.13 -15.99 7.95
C ALA A 101 -0.32 -15.08 6.72
N GLU A 102 -0.91 -15.60 5.63
CA GLU A 102 -1.23 -14.83 4.44
C GLU A 102 -2.22 -13.70 4.79
N ASN A 103 -3.33 -14.02 5.47
CA ASN A 103 -4.34 -13.05 5.89
C ASN A 103 -3.78 -12.01 6.86
N SER A 104 -2.92 -12.42 7.79
CA SER A 104 -2.29 -11.50 8.75
C SER A 104 -1.34 -10.52 8.06
N PHE A 105 -0.50 -11.01 7.14
CA PHE A 105 0.41 -10.16 6.38
C PHE A 105 -0.35 -9.20 5.44
N GLU A 106 -1.37 -9.72 4.75
CA GLU A 106 -2.21 -8.95 3.86
C GLU A 106 -2.96 -7.84 4.62
N GLY A 107 -3.61 -8.20 5.73
CA GLY A 107 -4.35 -7.27 6.57
C GLY A 107 -3.48 -6.17 7.20
N ARG A 108 -2.26 -6.52 7.66
CA ARG A 108 -1.37 -5.57 8.33
C ARG A 108 -0.69 -4.60 7.36
N TYR A 109 -0.31 -5.06 6.16
CA TYR A 109 0.52 -4.26 5.26
C TYR A 109 -0.15 -4.00 3.91
N VAL A 110 -0.50 -5.06 3.19
CA VAL A 110 -0.89 -5.01 1.77
C VAL A 110 -2.17 -4.20 1.57
N ILE A 111 -3.21 -4.43 2.38
CA ILE A 111 -4.49 -3.70 2.28
C ILE A 111 -4.28 -2.19 2.45
N THR A 112 -3.41 -1.78 3.38
CA THR A 112 -3.16 -0.36 3.63
C THR A 112 -2.45 0.29 2.44
N ILE A 113 -1.47 -0.40 1.84
CA ILE A 113 -0.78 0.09 0.64
C ILE A 113 -1.76 0.17 -0.55
N TYR A 114 -2.64 -0.81 -0.72
CA TYR A 114 -3.71 -0.78 -1.72
C TYR A 114 -4.64 0.43 -1.54
N LYS A 115 -5.02 0.76 -0.30
CA LYS A 115 -5.83 1.96 -0.02
C LYS A 115 -5.09 3.24 -0.42
N CYS A 116 -3.79 3.32 -0.15
CA CYS A 116 -2.95 4.43 -0.62
C CYS A 116 -2.87 4.48 -2.14
N ALA A 117 -2.75 3.34 -2.82
CA ALA A 117 -2.72 3.28 -4.28
C ALA A 117 -4.04 3.76 -4.88
N ASN A 118 -5.17 3.21 -4.42
CA ASN A 118 -6.50 3.43 -4.99
C ASN A 118 -7.01 4.87 -4.85
N ILE A 119 -6.49 5.65 -3.90
CA ILE A 119 -6.89 7.06 -3.75
C ILE A 119 -6.10 8.01 -4.67
N LEU A 120 -4.96 7.58 -5.23
CA LEU A 120 -4.13 8.42 -6.10
C LEU A 120 -4.85 8.82 -7.39
N PRO A 121 -5.48 7.91 -8.18
CA PRO A 121 -6.15 8.30 -9.42
C PRO A 121 -7.27 9.32 -9.22
N PRO A 122 -8.19 9.17 -8.23
CA PRO A 122 -9.19 10.19 -7.92
C PRO A 122 -8.59 11.57 -7.59
N ILE A 123 -7.49 11.64 -6.84
CA ILE A 123 -6.82 12.92 -6.51
C ILE A 123 -6.17 13.55 -7.76
N GLY A 124 -5.57 12.73 -8.62
CA GLY A 124 -5.02 13.17 -9.90
C GLY A 124 -6.11 13.68 -10.85
N LEU A 125 -7.29 13.05 -10.85
CA LEU A 125 -8.46 13.51 -11.60
C LEU A 125 -8.98 14.85 -11.06
N TRP A 126 -9.07 14.99 -9.73
CA TRP A 126 -9.46 16.25 -9.08
C TRP A 126 -8.59 17.42 -9.51
N GLY A 127 -7.27 17.22 -9.58
CA GLY A 127 -6.32 18.23 -10.05
C GLY A 127 -6.63 18.71 -11.47
N THR A 128 -6.96 17.79 -12.38
CA THR A 128 -7.34 18.09 -13.76
C THR A 128 -8.70 18.77 -13.86
N VAL A 129 -9.71 18.27 -13.17
CA VAL A 129 -11.06 18.87 -13.17
C VAL A 129 -11.02 20.30 -12.64
N ALA A 130 -10.35 20.54 -11.51
CA ALA A 130 -10.18 21.88 -10.96
C ALA A 130 -9.45 22.81 -11.94
N GLY A 131 -8.41 22.31 -12.63
CA GLY A 131 -7.71 23.07 -13.66
C GLY A 131 -8.60 23.44 -14.85
N MET A 132 -9.39 22.49 -15.35
CA MET A 132 -10.31 22.72 -16.46
C MET A 132 -11.40 23.74 -16.10
N ILE A 133 -11.95 23.68 -14.88
CA ILE A 133 -12.93 24.67 -14.38
C ILE A 133 -12.35 26.08 -14.46
N VAL A 134 -11.09 26.28 -14.03
CA VAL A 134 -10.44 27.59 -14.11
C VAL A 134 -10.29 28.07 -15.54
N ILE A 135 -9.86 27.18 -16.44
CA ILE A 135 -9.67 27.52 -17.86
C ILE A 135 -11.00 27.94 -18.50
N PHE A 136 -12.11 27.26 -18.16
CA PHE A 136 -13.43 27.63 -18.67
C PHE A 136 -14.00 28.91 -18.04
N LEU A 137 -13.69 29.20 -16.78
CA LEU A 137 -14.11 30.44 -16.10
C LEU A 137 -13.24 31.64 -16.47
N TYR A 138 -12.04 31.41 -17.01
CA TYR A 138 -11.18 32.47 -17.51
C TYR A 138 -11.69 32.96 -18.88
N THR A 139 -12.30 34.14 -18.90
CA THR A 139 -12.85 34.81 -20.10
C THR A 139 -11.78 35.37 -21.06
N GLY A 140 -10.51 34.99 -20.89
CA GLY A 140 -9.41 35.41 -21.75
C GLY A 140 -9.27 34.58 -23.02
N ASP A 141 -8.71 35.19 -24.07
CA ASP A 141 -8.57 34.62 -25.42
C ASP A 141 -8.08 33.15 -25.39
N PRO A 142 -8.88 32.18 -25.87
CA PRO A 142 -8.54 30.75 -25.84
C PRO A 142 -7.28 30.41 -26.66
N GLY A 143 -6.83 31.31 -27.55
CA GLY A 143 -5.60 31.16 -28.33
C GLY A 143 -4.30 31.42 -27.56
N ASN A 144 -4.38 31.99 -26.35
CA ASN A 144 -3.20 32.45 -25.63
C ASN A 144 -2.32 31.26 -25.18
N ALA A 145 -1.00 31.35 -25.36
CA ALA A 145 -0.04 30.28 -25.07
C ALA A 145 -0.10 29.80 -23.59
N LEU A 146 -0.54 30.70 -22.71
CA LEU A 146 -0.78 30.46 -21.29
C LEU A 146 -1.88 29.40 -21.04
N ASN A 147 -2.94 29.38 -21.84
CA ASN A 147 -4.02 28.39 -21.75
C ASN A 147 -3.55 27.01 -22.22
N LYS A 148 -2.75 26.94 -23.29
CA LYS A 148 -2.17 25.68 -23.79
C LYS A 148 -1.18 25.05 -22.80
N GLY A 149 -0.34 25.87 -22.18
CA GLY A 149 0.58 25.45 -21.12
C GLY A 149 -0.18 24.92 -19.89
N ALA A 150 -1.21 25.65 -19.44
CA ALA A 150 -2.02 25.26 -18.28
C ALA A 150 -2.70 23.90 -18.44
N ILE A 151 -3.24 23.57 -19.63
CA ILE A 151 -3.85 22.26 -19.90
C ILE A 151 -2.81 21.14 -19.78
N GLY A 152 -1.62 21.33 -20.38
CA GLY A 152 -0.54 20.35 -20.33
C GLY A 152 -0.09 20.03 -18.91
N THR A 153 0.10 21.05 -18.07
CA THR A 153 0.53 20.87 -16.67
C THR A 153 -0.54 20.15 -15.83
N LYS A 154 -1.81 20.24 -16.20
CA LYS A 154 -2.91 19.56 -15.50
C LYS A 154 -2.99 18.09 -15.87
N LEU A 155 -2.93 17.77 -17.15
CA LEU A 155 -2.82 16.38 -17.60
C LEU A 155 -1.62 15.66 -16.97
N TRP A 156 -0.52 16.40 -16.73
CA TRP A 156 0.65 15.87 -16.02
C TRP A 156 0.35 15.39 -14.59
N SER A 157 -0.56 16.07 -13.86
CA SER A 157 -0.97 15.63 -12.52
C SER A 157 -1.71 14.30 -12.52
N THR A 158 -2.60 14.08 -13.49
CA THR A 158 -3.29 12.79 -13.63
C THR A 158 -2.31 11.70 -14.08
N PHE A 159 -1.41 12.02 -15.02
CA PHE A 159 -0.38 11.09 -15.46
C PHE A 159 0.52 10.63 -14.29
N LEU A 160 1.03 11.55 -13.48
CA LEU A 160 1.84 11.21 -12.30
C LEU A 160 1.06 10.40 -11.26
N ALA A 161 -0.21 10.75 -11.00
CA ALA A 161 -1.04 9.99 -10.08
C ALA A 161 -1.24 8.53 -10.54
N LEU A 162 -1.44 8.31 -11.84
CA LEU A 162 -1.55 6.98 -12.42
C LEU A 162 -0.22 6.22 -12.37
N LEU A 163 0.90 6.90 -12.64
CA LEU A 163 2.24 6.31 -12.53
C LEU A 163 2.49 5.82 -11.09
N TYR A 164 2.17 6.64 -10.09
CA TYR A 164 2.30 6.28 -8.68
C TYR A 164 1.37 5.13 -8.28
N TYR A 165 0.13 5.14 -8.77
CA TYR A 165 -0.81 4.04 -8.59
C TYR A 165 -0.23 2.70 -9.11
N VAL A 166 0.18 2.66 -10.39
CA VAL A 166 0.74 1.46 -11.02
C VAL A 166 2.00 1.00 -10.29
N SER A 167 2.84 1.93 -9.85
CA SER A 167 4.07 1.60 -9.10
C SER A 167 3.76 0.94 -7.76
N LEU A 168 2.79 1.46 -7.00
CA LEU A 168 2.39 0.87 -5.71
C LEU A 168 1.70 -0.49 -5.90
N GLU A 169 0.85 -0.64 -6.91
CA GLU A 169 0.25 -1.93 -7.29
C GLU A 169 1.31 -2.99 -7.59
N ALA A 170 2.30 -2.64 -8.41
CA ALA A 170 3.41 -3.54 -8.73
C ALA A 170 4.18 -3.96 -7.47
N ILE A 171 4.40 -3.01 -6.54
CA ILE A 171 5.04 -3.29 -5.25
C ILE A 171 4.18 -4.22 -4.38
N CYS A 172 2.86 -4.03 -4.33
CA CYS A 172 1.94 -4.91 -3.60
C CYS A 172 2.00 -6.36 -4.13
N LEU A 173 1.95 -6.54 -5.45
CA LEU A 173 2.06 -7.85 -6.08
C LEU A 173 3.41 -8.51 -5.74
N PHE A 174 4.49 -7.74 -5.81
CA PHE A 174 5.82 -8.21 -5.45
C PHE A 174 5.92 -8.64 -3.98
N LEU A 175 5.37 -7.84 -3.06
CA LEU A 175 5.29 -8.17 -1.63
C LEU A 175 4.48 -9.43 -1.38
N GLY A 176 3.35 -9.62 -2.08
CA GLY A 176 2.55 -10.84 -1.99
C GLY A 176 3.33 -12.09 -2.42
N MET A 177 4.04 -12.03 -3.54
CA MET A 177 4.92 -13.12 -4.00
C MET A 177 6.03 -13.41 -2.98
N ARG A 178 6.65 -12.36 -2.43
CA ARG A 178 7.71 -12.47 -1.42
C ARG A 178 7.19 -13.10 -0.13
N ALA A 179 6.05 -12.65 0.37
CA ALA A 179 5.42 -13.15 1.58
C ALA A 179 5.11 -14.65 1.47
N ARG A 180 4.52 -15.10 0.35
CA ARG A 180 4.28 -16.53 0.10
C ARG A 180 5.56 -17.36 0.16
N LYS A 181 6.66 -16.85 -0.41
CA LYS A 181 7.97 -17.53 -0.32
C LYS A 181 8.46 -17.64 1.13
N CYS A 182 8.32 -16.58 1.92
CA CYS A 182 8.71 -16.56 3.33
C CYS A 182 7.83 -17.46 4.22
N ILE A 183 6.51 -17.50 3.96
CA ILE A 183 5.59 -18.39 4.66
C ILE A 183 5.95 -19.85 4.36
N ASN A 184 6.22 -20.19 3.11
CA ASN A 184 6.68 -21.54 2.74
C ASN A 184 7.97 -21.94 3.45
N LEU A 185 8.90 -21.01 3.69
CA LEU A 185 10.10 -21.27 4.51
C LEU A 185 9.75 -21.54 5.98
N GLY A 186 8.85 -20.74 6.57
CA GLY A 186 8.35 -20.96 7.94
C GLY A 186 7.66 -22.32 8.14
N LEU A 187 7.01 -22.84 7.09
CA LEU A 187 6.33 -24.14 7.11
C LEU A 187 7.27 -25.35 6.90
N GLN A 188 8.56 -25.14 6.68
CA GLN A 188 9.56 -26.21 6.53
C GLN A 188 10.17 -26.68 7.86
N VAL A 189 9.83 -26.00 8.96
CA VAL A 189 10.27 -26.33 10.31
C VAL A 189 9.88 -27.76 10.68
N LYS A 190 10.78 -28.46 11.39
CA LYS A 190 10.53 -29.83 11.83
C LYS A 190 9.53 -29.79 12.97
N VAL A 191 8.31 -30.21 12.68
CA VAL A 191 7.22 -30.31 13.65
C VAL A 191 7.05 -31.75 14.12
#